data_AF-A0A495BDU8-F1
#
_entry.id   AF-A0A495BDU8-F1
#
_cell.length_a   1.000
_cell.length_b   1.000
_cell.length_c   1.000
_cell.angle_alpha   90.00
_cell.angle_beta   90.00
_cell.angle_gamma   90.00
#
_symmetry.space_group_name_H-M   'P 1'
#
loop_
_entity.id
_entity.type
_entity.pdbx_description
1 polymer ?
#
loop_
_entity_poly.entity_id
_entity_poly.type
_entity_poly.pdbx_seq_one_letter_code
_entity_poly.pdbx_strand_id
1 'polypeptide(L)'
;MIKKIKNWQASCVLLIFVFFFCVTFLHYIGIDALEERNDIQFFADSWTYHKLASSSNDWLAQDVSVISVGGNFLGPLLILNLLNQNYYLVLIFNFIVFSWGVIKISQELKLDSLKLLLIILINPTTISSLISINKEIISFLFVAYTVSFYHRRSFLGFMFSLFLAILTRWQLAIFAILVFCFHSPLNPLKNKRRTFIFLTLLAISLAYYMANEILAPVIESFEFSADQHDGSGIWNKLIELQGTGLYILAFPLKAAQLLFGLSFNIFGIYDHQVFYNDVVQTLASAASLGLLLLIFLKKNPTLESNATLASIIYLAIFSLSPIFTPRYLYPVYIYWAIFYCQKQYNKNTKKSYN
;
A
#
# COMPACT_ATOMS: atom_id res chain seq x y z
N MET A 1 -27.89 -15.29 -7.25
CA MET A 1 -27.04 -15.42 -8.45
C MET A 1 -27.13 -14.19 -9.35
N ILE A 2 -28.33 -13.76 -9.76
CA ILE A 2 -28.58 -12.62 -10.67
C ILE A 2 -27.89 -11.31 -10.23
N LYS A 3 -28.02 -10.89 -8.95
CA LYS A 3 -27.37 -9.67 -8.43
C LYS A 3 -25.84 -9.71 -8.57
N LYS A 4 -25.22 -10.88 -8.38
CA LYS A 4 -23.77 -11.05 -8.49
C LYS A 4 -23.30 -10.90 -9.94
N ILE A 5 -24.08 -11.41 -10.91
CA ILE A 5 -23.81 -11.27 -12.34
C ILE A 5 -23.90 -9.80 -12.76
N LYS A 6 -24.96 -9.09 -12.35
CA LYS A 6 -25.14 -7.65 -12.64
C LYS A 6 -23.97 -6.81 -12.10
N ASN A 7 -23.52 -7.08 -10.88
CA ASN A 7 -22.39 -6.34 -10.30
C ASN A 7 -21.08 -6.59 -11.05
N TRP A 8 -20.84 -7.81 -11.54
CA TRP A 8 -19.68 -8.12 -12.38
C TRP A 8 -19.72 -7.39 -13.71
N GLN A 9 -20.87 -7.40 -14.40
CA GLN A 9 -21.05 -6.66 -15.65
C GLN A 9 -20.78 -5.15 -15.46
N ALA A 10 -21.34 -4.55 -14.40
CA ALA A 10 -21.08 -3.16 -14.07
C ALA A 10 -19.60 -2.89 -13.72
N SER A 11 -18.95 -3.83 -13.03
CA SER A 11 -17.51 -3.74 -12.73
C SER A 11 -16.68 -3.75 -14.02
N CYS A 12 -17.01 -4.63 -14.98
CA CYS A 12 -16.33 -4.69 -16.27
C CYS A 12 -16.51 -3.40 -17.08
N VAL A 13 -17.73 -2.87 -17.14
CA VAL A 13 -18.00 -1.58 -17.83
C VAL A 13 -17.18 -0.46 -17.20
N LEU A 14 -17.13 -0.38 -15.87
CA LEU A 14 -16.32 0.62 -15.16
C LEU A 14 -14.82 0.45 -15.45
N LEU A 15 -14.30 -0.79 -15.43
CA LEU A 15 -12.89 -1.06 -15.77
C LEU A 15 -12.55 -0.66 -17.20
N ILE A 16 -13.45 -0.93 -18.15
CA ILE A 16 -13.28 -0.51 -19.56
C ILE A 16 -13.23 1.01 -19.66
N PHE A 17 -14.15 1.72 -18.99
CA PHE A 17 -14.15 3.18 -18.97
C PHE A 17 -12.85 3.75 -18.38
N VAL A 18 -12.41 3.23 -17.24
CA VAL A 18 -11.15 3.65 -16.60
C VAL A 18 -9.94 3.30 -17.47
N PHE A 19 -9.96 2.16 -18.18
CA PHE A 19 -8.92 1.78 -19.14
C PHE A 19 -8.80 2.80 -20.25
N PHE A 20 -9.90 3.15 -20.92
CA PHE A 20 -9.87 4.15 -21.97
C PHE A 20 -9.44 5.53 -21.46
N PHE A 21 -9.92 5.94 -20.28
CA PHE A 21 -9.45 7.15 -19.62
C PHE A 21 -7.92 7.14 -19.41
N CYS A 22 -7.36 6.05 -18.86
CA CYS A 22 -5.93 5.92 -18.64
C CYS A 22 -5.13 5.87 -19.95
N VAL A 23 -5.64 5.23 -21.01
CA VAL A 23 -5.01 5.22 -22.34
C VAL A 23 -4.98 6.61 -22.94
N THR A 24 -6.10 7.34 -22.89
CA THR A 24 -6.17 8.73 -23.36
C THR A 24 -5.21 9.61 -22.58
N PHE A 25 -5.21 9.51 -21.25
CA PHE A 25 -4.27 10.27 -20.41
C PHE A 25 -2.82 9.92 -20.73
N LEU A 26 -2.47 8.64 -20.83
CA LEU A 26 -1.12 8.18 -21.14
C LEU A 26 -0.65 8.74 -22.49
N HIS A 27 -1.50 8.69 -23.51
CA HIS A 27 -1.18 9.12 -24.86
C HIS A 27 -0.95 10.63 -24.97
N TYR A 28 -1.80 11.44 -24.33
CA TYR A 28 -1.76 12.91 -24.48
C TYR A 28 -0.90 13.63 -23.44
N ILE A 29 -0.67 13.01 -22.27
CA ILE A 29 0.01 13.66 -21.14
C ILE A 29 1.07 12.75 -20.53
N GLY A 30 0.72 11.48 -20.30
CA GLY A 30 1.51 10.57 -19.46
C GLY A 30 2.88 10.21 -20.03
N ILE A 31 3.00 9.98 -21.35
CA ILE A 31 4.31 9.68 -21.96
C ILE A 31 5.24 10.89 -21.88
N ASP A 32 4.76 12.07 -22.25
CA ASP A 32 5.56 13.30 -22.18
C ASP A 32 5.98 13.62 -20.74
N ALA A 33 5.11 13.36 -19.77
CA ALA A 33 5.43 13.48 -18.34
C ALA A 33 6.46 12.42 -17.86
N LEU A 34 6.39 11.19 -18.36
CA LEU A 34 7.37 10.14 -18.04
C LEU A 34 8.73 10.39 -18.67
N GLU A 35 8.78 11.10 -19.79
CA GLU A 35 10.01 11.43 -20.51
C GLU A 35 10.54 12.84 -20.21
N GLU A 36 9.97 13.51 -19.21
CA GLU A 36 10.35 14.88 -18.79
C GLU A 36 10.28 15.90 -19.92
N ARG A 37 9.38 15.68 -20.90
CA ARG A 37 9.10 16.63 -21.99
C ARG A 37 8.11 17.72 -21.57
N ASN A 38 7.47 17.55 -20.41
CA ASN A 38 6.64 18.56 -19.77
C ASN A 38 6.95 18.61 -18.26
N ASP A 39 6.55 19.71 -17.62
CA ASP A 39 6.82 19.96 -16.20
C ASP A 39 5.88 19.20 -15.25
N ILE A 40 4.95 18.38 -15.77
CA ILE A 40 3.95 17.71 -14.94
C ILE A 40 4.56 16.46 -14.32
N GLN A 41 4.95 16.58 -13.05
CA GLN A 41 5.42 15.43 -12.28
C GLN A 41 4.26 14.57 -11.77
N PHE A 42 3.60 13.80 -12.65
CA PHE A 42 2.46 12.93 -12.30
C PHE A 42 2.87 11.56 -11.74
N PHE A 43 4.10 11.13 -11.99
CA PHE A 43 4.59 9.81 -11.58
C PHE A 43 5.61 9.94 -10.46
N ALA A 44 5.55 9.04 -9.49
CA ALA A 44 6.39 9.09 -8.31
C ALA A 44 7.83 8.65 -8.62
N ASP A 45 8.03 7.33 -8.71
CA ASP A 45 9.34 6.72 -8.96
C ASP A 45 9.42 6.12 -10.37
N SER A 46 8.34 6.20 -11.16
CA SER A 46 8.24 5.51 -12.46
C SER A 46 9.34 5.96 -13.42
N TRP A 47 9.64 7.27 -13.46
CA TRP A 47 10.76 7.79 -14.23
C TRP A 47 12.09 7.14 -13.83
N THR A 48 12.36 7.02 -12.54
CA THR A 48 13.57 6.37 -12.01
C THR A 48 13.66 4.93 -12.50
N TYR A 49 12.54 4.19 -12.50
CA TYR A 49 12.50 2.82 -13.01
C TYR A 49 12.78 2.74 -14.50
N HIS A 50 12.20 3.62 -15.32
CA HIS A 50 12.45 3.66 -16.76
C HIS A 50 13.89 4.03 -17.08
N LYS A 51 14.46 5.02 -16.38
CA LYS A 51 15.86 5.44 -16.54
C LYS A 51 16.84 4.33 -16.21
N LEU A 52 16.62 3.61 -15.11
CA LEU A 52 17.46 2.47 -14.72
C LEU A 52 17.32 1.28 -15.69
N ALA A 53 16.11 1.05 -16.22
CA ALA A 53 15.89 -0.01 -17.21
C ALA A 53 16.55 0.29 -18.57
N SER A 54 16.62 1.56 -18.96
CA SER A 54 17.22 1.97 -20.25
C SER A 54 18.74 2.12 -20.20
N SER A 55 19.32 2.39 -19.03
CA SER A 55 20.76 2.67 -18.88
C SER A 55 21.69 1.46 -18.99
N SER A 56 21.20 0.22 -18.89
CA SER A 56 22.07 -0.96 -18.94
C SER A 56 21.35 -2.24 -19.38
N ASN A 57 21.91 -2.95 -20.36
CA ASN A 57 21.45 -4.29 -20.75
C ASN A 57 21.64 -5.33 -19.62
N ASP A 58 22.52 -5.06 -18.64
CA ASP A 58 22.85 -5.93 -17.49
C ASP A 58 22.60 -5.23 -16.14
N TRP A 59 21.42 -4.61 -15.98
CA TRP A 59 21.00 -3.94 -14.74
C TRP A 59 21.02 -4.84 -13.49
N LEU A 60 20.94 -6.18 -13.66
CA LEU A 60 21.07 -7.15 -12.57
C LEU A 60 22.53 -7.37 -12.11
N ALA A 61 23.51 -7.20 -13.00
CA ALA A 61 24.90 -7.52 -12.73
C ALA A 61 25.71 -6.34 -12.19
N GLN A 62 25.23 -5.11 -12.41
CA GLN A 62 26.04 -3.91 -12.16
C GLN A 62 25.78 -3.21 -10.83
N ASP A 63 24.66 -3.49 -10.15
CA ASP A 63 24.28 -2.68 -8.99
C ASP A 63 23.61 -3.47 -7.85
N VAL A 64 24.41 -3.84 -6.84
CA VAL A 64 23.92 -4.42 -5.57
C VAL A 64 22.91 -3.47 -4.89
N SER A 65 22.92 -2.20 -5.26
CA SER A 65 21.94 -1.21 -4.80
C SER A 65 20.50 -1.55 -5.20
N VAL A 66 20.25 -2.28 -6.30
CA VAL A 66 18.89 -2.61 -6.83
C VAL A 66 18.08 -3.55 -5.93
N ILE A 67 18.76 -4.31 -5.07
CA ILE A 67 18.18 -5.27 -4.10
C ILE A 67 18.50 -4.86 -2.65
N SER A 68 19.17 -3.73 -2.45
CA SER A 68 19.57 -3.27 -1.12
C SER A 68 18.37 -2.87 -0.25
N VAL A 69 18.60 -2.76 1.06
CA VAL A 69 17.59 -2.29 2.03
C VAL A 69 16.99 -0.93 1.60
N GLY A 70 17.79 -0.09 0.93
CA GLY A 70 17.38 1.19 0.33
C GLY A 70 16.80 1.07 -1.08
N GLY A 71 17.45 0.35 -1.99
CA GLY A 71 16.99 0.16 -3.36
C GLY A 71 16.14 -1.10 -3.47
N ASN A 72 14.82 -0.91 -3.44
CA ASN A 72 13.86 -1.99 -3.64
C ASN A 72 13.31 -1.92 -5.07
N PHE A 73 14.15 -1.96 -6.11
CA PHE A 73 13.72 -1.66 -7.50
C PHE A 73 13.43 -2.91 -8.33
N LEU A 74 13.73 -4.09 -7.79
CA LEU A 74 13.63 -5.37 -8.50
C LEU A 74 12.28 -5.61 -9.19
N GLY A 75 11.15 -5.47 -8.49
CA GLY A 75 9.83 -5.73 -9.06
C GLY A 75 9.50 -4.86 -10.27
N PRO A 76 9.54 -3.51 -10.14
CA PRO A 76 9.35 -2.60 -11.25
C PRO A 76 10.27 -2.87 -12.45
N LEU A 77 11.57 -3.10 -12.21
CA LEU A 77 12.54 -3.35 -13.28
C LEU A 77 12.28 -4.68 -14.01
N LEU A 78 11.94 -5.76 -13.29
CA LEU A 78 11.57 -7.03 -13.92
C LEU A 78 10.37 -6.87 -14.85
N ILE A 79 9.35 -6.12 -14.44
CA ILE A 79 8.16 -5.88 -15.26
C ILE A 79 8.51 -5.04 -16.49
N LEU A 80 9.28 -3.96 -16.33
CA LEU A 80 9.70 -3.12 -17.45
C LEU A 80 10.49 -3.92 -18.49
N ASN A 81 11.44 -4.75 -18.05
CA ASN A 81 12.24 -5.57 -18.96
C ASN A 81 11.41 -6.64 -19.66
N LEU A 82 10.49 -7.32 -18.94
CA LEU A 82 9.59 -8.30 -19.55
C LEU A 82 8.73 -7.70 -20.66
N LEU A 83 8.35 -6.43 -20.52
CA LEU A 83 7.47 -5.71 -21.44
C LEU A 83 8.24 -4.83 -22.43
N ASN A 84 9.56 -5.03 -22.56
CA ASN A 84 10.45 -4.25 -23.43
C ASN A 84 10.27 -2.74 -23.26
N GLN A 85 10.05 -2.30 -22.01
CA GLN A 85 9.87 -0.90 -21.62
C GLN A 85 8.70 -0.18 -22.32
N ASN A 86 7.78 -0.92 -22.95
CA ASN A 86 6.67 -0.33 -23.68
C ASN A 86 5.57 0.16 -22.72
N TYR A 87 5.31 1.47 -22.70
CA TYR A 87 4.34 2.11 -21.80
C TYR A 87 2.92 1.53 -21.92
N TYR A 88 2.46 1.22 -23.13
CA TYR A 88 1.11 0.67 -23.34
C TYR A 88 1.01 -0.77 -22.85
N LEU A 89 2.06 -1.58 -23.04
CA LEU A 89 2.10 -2.94 -22.49
C LEU A 89 2.12 -2.92 -20.96
N VAL A 90 2.85 -1.98 -20.35
CA VAL A 90 2.85 -1.77 -18.89
C VAL A 90 1.44 -1.41 -18.39
N LEU A 91 0.75 -0.48 -19.07
CA LEU A 91 -0.63 -0.12 -18.74
C LEU A 91 -1.56 -1.35 -18.83
N ILE A 92 -1.50 -2.12 -19.92
CA ILE A 92 -2.31 -3.34 -20.08
C ILE A 92 -2.01 -4.35 -18.97
N PHE A 93 -0.73 -4.58 -18.66
CA PHE A 93 -0.30 -5.45 -17.58
C PHE A 93 -0.88 -5.00 -16.23
N ASN A 94 -0.78 -3.70 -15.90
CA ASN A 94 -1.31 -3.15 -14.67
C ASN A 94 -2.82 -3.34 -14.55
N PHE A 95 -3.58 -3.14 -15.64
CA PHE A 95 -5.02 -3.38 -15.65
C PHE A 95 -5.40 -4.85 -15.47
N ILE A 96 -4.62 -5.78 -16.05
CA ILE A 96 -4.82 -7.22 -15.85
C ILE A 96 -4.57 -7.58 -14.38
N VAL A 97 -3.46 -7.12 -13.80
CA VAL A 97 -3.11 -7.36 -12.39
C VAL A 97 -4.16 -6.78 -11.45
N PHE A 98 -4.60 -5.54 -11.71
CA PHE A 98 -5.63 -4.88 -10.92
C PHE A 98 -6.97 -5.61 -11.00
N SER A 99 -7.43 -5.93 -12.22
CA SER A 99 -8.69 -6.65 -12.43
C SER A 99 -8.66 -8.01 -11.72
N TRP A 100 -7.54 -8.74 -11.84
CA TRP A 100 -7.33 -10.01 -11.16
C TRP A 100 -7.38 -9.87 -9.64
N GLY A 101 -6.71 -8.86 -9.07
CA GLY A 101 -6.73 -8.62 -7.62
C GLY A 101 -8.14 -8.32 -7.11
N VAL A 102 -8.92 -7.50 -7.82
CA VAL A 102 -10.33 -7.21 -7.48
C VAL A 102 -11.19 -8.48 -7.56
N ILE A 103 -11.04 -9.27 -8.62
CA ILE A 103 -11.71 -10.58 -8.79
C ILE A 103 -11.39 -11.50 -7.63
N LYS A 104 -10.10 -11.68 -7.34
CA LYS A 104 -9.63 -12.57 -6.29
C LYS A 104 -10.18 -12.17 -4.93
N ILE A 105 -9.99 -10.92 -4.50
CA ILE A 105 -10.49 -10.42 -3.20
C ILE A 105 -12.02 -10.58 -3.11
N SER A 106 -12.74 -10.19 -4.16
CA SER A 106 -14.21 -10.24 -4.18
C SER A 106 -14.74 -11.66 -4.11
N GLN A 107 -14.12 -12.60 -4.82
CA GLN A 107 -14.51 -14.01 -4.79
C GLN A 107 -14.18 -14.67 -3.46
N GLU A 108 -12.97 -14.44 -2.94
CA GLU A 108 -12.51 -15.01 -1.68
C GLU A 108 -13.40 -14.58 -0.51
N LEU A 109 -13.68 -13.28 -0.40
CA LEU A 109 -14.44 -12.75 0.72
C LEU A 109 -15.94 -12.59 0.43
N LYS A 110 -16.41 -13.08 -0.73
CA LYS A 110 -17.80 -12.96 -1.21
C LYS A 110 -18.33 -11.52 -1.16
N LEU A 111 -17.50 -10.57 -1.57
CA LEU A 111 -17.81 -9.14 -1.55
C LEU A 111 -18.58 -8.70 -2.81
N ASP A 112 -19.19 -7.53 -2.71
CA ASP A 112 -19.71 -6.80 -3.87
C ASP A 112 -18.53 -6.20 -4.65
N SER A 113 -18.24 -6.76 -5.83
CA SER A 113 -17.08 -6.37 -6.65
C SER A 113 -17.16 -4.91 -7.11
N LEU A 114 -18.35 -4.43 -7.47
CA LEU A 114 -18.54 -3.06 -7.94
C LEU A 114 -18.27 -2.07 -6.81
N LYS A 115 -18.82 -2.36 -5.61
CA LYS A 115 -18.59 -1.52 -4.43
C LYS A 115 -17.10 -1.49 -4.05
N LEU A 116 -16.43 -2.65 -4.07
CA LEU A 116 -15.00 -2.74 -3.78
C LEU A 116 -14.18 -1.93 -4.80
N LEU A 117 -14.47 -2.12 -6.09
CA LEU A 117 -13.80 -1.43 -7.19
C LEU A 117 -13.96 0.09 -7.08
N LEU A 118 -15.18 0.58 -6.86
CA LEU A 118 -15.46 2.02 -6.71
C LEU A 118 -14.65 2.63 -5.57
N ILE A 119 -14.60 1.96 -4.41
CA ILE A 119 -13.83 2.48 -3.26
C ILE A 119 -12.34 2.52 -3.60
N ILE A 120 -11.79 1.46 -4.20
CA ILE A 120 -10.37 1.43 -4.54
C ILE A 120 -10.02 2.54 -5.56
N LEU A 121 -10.88 2.80 -6.54
CA LEU A 121 -10.67 3.84 -7.55
C LEU A 121 -10.81 5.28 -7.03
N ILE A 122 -11.45 5.51 -5.88
CA ILE A 122 -11.50 6.83 -5.24
C ILE A 122 -10.10 7.29 -4.82
N ASN A 123 -9.20 6.36 -4.49
CA ASN A 123 -7.83 6.71 -4.17
C ASN A 123 -7.03 6.99 -5.47
N PRO A 124 -6.55 8.21 -5.70
CA PRO A 124 -5.85 8.57 -6.94
C PRO A 124 -4.50 7.86 -7.10
N THR A 125 -3.90 7.36 -6.00
CA THR A 125 -2.72 6.49 -6.11
C THR A 125 -3.03 5.26 -6.96
N THR A 126 -4.24 4.70 -6.87
CA THR A 126 -4.68 3.58 -7.73
C THR A 126 -4.58 3.94 -9.21
N ILE A 127 -5.11 5.11 -9.59
CA ILE A 127 -5.14 5.55 -10.99
C ILE A 127 -3.72 5.79 -11.50
N SER A 128 -2.89 6.48 -10.71
CA SER A 128 -1.47 6.68 -11.04
C SER A 128 -0.73 5.35 -11.25
N SER A 129 -0.98 4.36 -10.39
CA SER A 129 -0.39 3.01 -10.51
C SER A 129 -0.96 2.14 -11.63
N LEU A 130 -2.10 2.51 -12.22
CA LEU A 130 -2.64 1.85 -13.41
C LEU A 130 -1.96 2.35 -14.69
N ILE A 131 -1.58 3.63 -14.73
CA ILE A 131 -1.05 4.29 -15.92
C ILE A 131 0.41 3.92 -16.19
N SER A 132 1.25 3.84 -15.14
CA SER A 132 2.68 3.53 -15.27
C SER A 132 3.14 2.53 -14.21
N ILE A 133 4.37 2.05 -14.34
CA ILE A 133 4.94 1.07 -13.42
C ILE A 133 5.13 1.71 -12.03
N ASN A 134 4.55 1.08 -11.01
CA ASN A 134 4.72 1.51 -9.63
C ASN A 134 4.63 0.32 -8.67
N LYS A 135 5.06 0.48 -7.42
CA LYS A 135 5.08 -0.63 -6.43
C LYS A 135 3.68 -0.95 -5.89
N GLU A 136 2.76 0.00 -5.97
CA GLU A 136 1.42 -0.11 -5.40
C GLU A 136 0.56 -1.11 -6.16
N ILE A 137 0.75 -1.30 -7.48
CA ILE A 137 0.03 -2.34 -8.23
C ILE A 137 0.45 -3.75 -7.79
N ILE A 138 1.76 -3.94 -7.55
CA ILE A 138 2.30 -5.20 -7.01
C ILE A 138 1.83 -5.38 -5.56
N SER A 139 1.79 -4.30 -4.77
CA SER A 139 1.30 -4.30 -3.39
C SER A 139 -0.20 -4.62 -3.32
N PHE A 140 -1.01 -4.20 -4.30
CA PHE A 140 -2.41 -4.58 -4.41
C PHE A 140 -2.57 -6.09 -4.66
N LEU A 141 -1.76 -6.64 -5.58
CA LEU A 141 -1.73 -8.07 -5.83
C LEU A 141 -1.29 -8.84 -4.57
N PHE A 142 -0.28 -8.33 -3.86
CA PHE A 142 0.18 -8.85 -2.58
C PHE A 142 -0.98 -8.96 -1.56
N VAL A 143 -1.79 -7.90 -1.42
CA VAL A 143 -2.96 -7.92 -0.53
C VAL A 143 -3.95 -9.00 -0.97
N ALA A 144 -4.22 -9.14 -2.27
CA ALA A 144 -5.13 -10.18 -2.78
C ALA A 144 -4.67 -11.61 -2.45
N TYR A 145 -3.37 -11.90 -2.52
CA TYR A 145 -2.82 -13.20 -2.12
C TYR A 145 -2.78 -13.38 -0.60
N THR A 146 -2.48 -12.32 0.15
CA THR A 146 -2.54 -12.34 1.63
C THR A 146 -3.96 -12.66 2.12
N VAL A 147 -4.98 -12.09 1.46
CA VAL A 147 -6.40 -12.39 1.70
C VAL A 147 -6.70 -13.87 1.46
N SER A 148 -6.24 -14.42 0.34
CA SER A 148 -6.41 -15.84 0.02
C SER A 148 -5.73 -16.74 1.07
N PHE A 149 -4.53 -16.37 1.52
CA PHE A 149 -3.82 -17.08 2.60
C PHE A 149 -4.65 -17.13 3.89
N TYR A 150 -5.05 -15.99 4.45
CA TYR A 150 -5.73 -16.04 5.75
C TYR A 150 -7.16 -16.58 5.65
N HIS A 151 -7.83 -16.46 4.50
CA HIS A 151 -9.21 -16.95 4.32
C HIS A 151 -9.26 -18.47 4.06
N ARG A 152 -8.42 -18.98 3.16
CA ARG A 152 -8.40 -20.41 2.78
C ARG A 152 -7.32 -21.24 3.49
N ARG A 153 -6.43 -20.60 4.26
CA ARG A 153 -5.20 -21.22 4.77
C ARG A 153 -4.31 -21.77 3.65
N SER A 154 -4.34 -21.13 2.48
CA SER A 154 -3.60 -21.58 1.31
C SER A 154 -2.10 -21.27 1.46
N PHE A 155 -1.28 -22.31 1.57
CA PHE A 155 0.19 -22.17 1.58
C PHE A 155 0.71 -21.52 0.30
N LEU A 156 0.17 -21.88 -0.86
CA LEU A 156 0.48 -21.22 -2.13
C LEU A 156 0.15 -19.72 -2.08
N GLY A 157 -0.98 -19.35 -1.47
CA GLY A 157 -1.34 -17.95 -1.22
C GLY A 157 -0.26 -17.21 -0.43
N PHE A 158 0.30 -17.84 0.60
CA PHE A 158 1.40 -17.28 1.37
C PHE A 158 2.68 -17.17 0.54
N MET A 159 3.09 -18.22 -0.17
CA MET A 159 4.29 -18.20 -1.02
C MET A 159 4.23 -17.11 -2.09
N PHE A 160 3.10 -16.96 -2.78
CA PHE A 160 2.91 -15.86 -3.73
C PHE A 160 2.94 -14.49 -3.05
N SER A 161 2.34 -14.35 -1.87
CA SER A 161 2.42 -13.08 -1.12
C SER A 161 3.87 -12.77 -0.71
N LEU A 162 4.65 -13.74 -0.27
CA LEU A 162 6.04 -13.53 0.12
C LEU A 162 6.91 -13.17 -1.09
N PHE A 163 6.70 -13.83 -2.23
CA PHE A 163 7.36 -13.48 -3.48
C PHE A 163 7.08 -12.03 -3.90
N LEU A 164 5.80 -11.64 -3.95
CA LEU A 164 5.41 -10.26 -4.30
C LEU A 164 5.92 -9.23 -3.28
N ALA A 165 6.03 -9.62 -2.02
CA ALA A 165 6.61 -8.79 -0.99
C ALA A 165 8.10 -8.50 -1.23
N ILE A 166 8.88 -9.52 -1.59
CA ILE A 166 10.31 -9.35 -1.93
C ILE A 166 10.46 -8.45 -3.17
N LEU A 167 9.59 -8.60 -4.17
CA LEU A 167 9.61 -7.74 -5.37
C LEU A 167 9.29 -6.27 -5.10
N THR A 168 8.61 -5.98 -3.99
CA THR A 168 8.19 -4.62 -3.65
C THR A 168 9.11 -3.98 -2.63
N ARG A 169 9.17 -4.56 -1.42
CA ARG A 169 9.87 -4.03 -0.24
C ARG A 169 10.08 -5.09 0.83
N TRP A 170 11.23 -5.09 1.48
CA TRP A 170 11.50 -5.98 2.63
C TRP A 170 10.51 -5.79 3.80
N GLN A 171 10.01 -4.56 4.05
CA GLN A 171 8.98 -4.32 5.07
C GLN A 171 7.69 -5.12 4.78
N LEU A 172 7.36 -5.29 3.49
CA LEU A 172 6.21 -6.09 3.09
C LEU A 172 6.43 -7.59 3.36
N ALA A 173 7.69 -8.05 3.28
CA ALA A 173 8.03 -9.44 3.56
C ALA A 173 7.92 -9.73 5.07
N ILE A 174 8.40 -8.82 5.92
CA ILE A 174 8.19 -8.88 7.37
C ILE A 174 6.69 -8.90 7.69
N PHE A 175 5.91 -8.04 7.03
CA PHE A 175 4.46 -8.03 7.20
C PHE A 175 3.82 -9.39 6.83
N ALA A 176 4.20 -9.98 5.69
CA ALA A 176 3.70 -11.27 5.26
C ALA A 176 4.04 -12.38 6.29
N ILE A 177 5.27 -12.37 6.81
CA ILE A 177 5.74 -13.30 7.85
C ILE A 177 4.94 -13.12 9.14
N LEU A 178 4.74 -11.89 9.63
CA LEU A 178 3.96 -11.66 10.85
C LEU A 178 2.50 -12.09 10.69
N VAL A 179 1.89 -11.84 9.53
CA VAL A 179 0.54 -12.32 9.23
C VAL A 179 0.49 -13.85 9.21
N PHE A 180 1.50 -14.51 8.65
CA PHE A 180 1.64 -15.97 8.67
C PHE A 180 1.80 -16.50 10.10
N CYS A 181 2.74 -15.96 10.87
CA CYS A 181 2.97 -16.32 12.27
C CYS A 181 1.70 -16.14 13.10
N PHE A 182 0.98 -15.02 12.92
CA PHE A 182 -0.26 -14.78 13.64
C PHE A 182 -1.31 -15.87 13.36
N HIS A 183 -1.46 -16.22 12.09
CA HIS A 183 -2.45 -17.16 11.61
C HIS A 183 -2.03 -18.62 11.80
N SER A 184 -0.75 -18.92 12.04
CA SER A 184 -0.25 -20.28 12.24
C SER A 184 -1.03 -21.01 13.34
N PRO A 185 -1.38 -22.30 13.17
CA PRO A 185 -2.04 -23.09 14.21
C PRO A 185 -1.20 -23.21 15.49
N LEU A 186 0.13 -23.07 15.37
CA LEU A 186 1.10 -23.14 16.46
C LEU A 186 1.17 -21.86 17.30
N ASN A 187 0.55 -20.77 16.87
CA ASN A 187 0.61 -19.50 17.59
C ASN A 187 -0.29 -19.51 18.84
N PRO A 188 0.27 -19.43 20.07
CA PRO A 188 -0.53 -19.38 21.29
C PRO A 188 -1.37 -18.08 21.39
N LEU A 189 -1.01 -17.05 20.63
CA LEU A 189 -1.67 -15.75 20.62
C LEU A 189 -2.76 -15.61 19.54
N LYS A 190 -3.09 -16.67 18.78
CA LYS A 190 -4.05 -16.60 17.67
C LYS A 190 -5.43 -16.01 18.04
N ASN A 191 -5.84 -16.18 19.31
CA ASN A 191 -7.09 -15.61 19.84
C ASN A 191 -6.88 -14.33 20.65
N LYS A 192 -5.63 -13.99 21.00
CA LYS A 192 -5.25 -12.84 21.83
C LYS A 192 -4.72 -11.70 20.95
N ARG A 193 -5.55 -11.21 20.04
CA ARG A 193 -5.18 -10.20 19.02
C ARG A 193 -4.55 -8.93 19.60
N ARG A 194 -5.12 -8.41 20.70
CA ARG A 194 -4.58 -7.23 21.40
C ARG A 194 -3.18 -7.48 21.93
N THR A 195 -2.99 -8.62 22.60
CA THR A 195 -1.68 -9.04 23.12
C THR A 195 -0.68 -9.22 21.99
N PHE A 196 -1.10 -9.81 20.87
CA PHE A 196 -0.23 -9.95 19.70
C PHE A 196 0.21 -8.59 19.15
N ILE A 197 -0.70 -7.64 18.97
CA ILE A 197 -0.36 -6.28 18.51
C ILE A 197 0.61 -5.60 19.49
N PHE A 198 0.32 -5.67 20.79
CA PHE A 198 1.16 -5.09 21.83
C PHE A 198 2.58 -5.68 21.82
N LEU A 199 2.70 -7.01 21.76
CA LEU A 199 3.99 -7.69 21.71
C LEU A 199 4.75 -7.40 20.41
N THR A 200 4.06 -7.29 19.28
CA THR A 200 4.67 -6.87 18.01
C THR A 200 5.23 -5.45 18.13
N LEU A 201 4.46 -4.50 18.68
CA LEU A 201 4.93 -3.13 18.88
C LEU A 201 6.11 -3.07 19.85
N LEU A 202 6.08 -3.85 20.94
CA LEU A 202 7.17 -3.95 21.90
C LEU A 202 8.43 -4.54 21.25
N ALA A 203 8.29 -5.64 20.51
CA ALA A 203 9.40 -6.29 19.82
C ALA A 203 10.01 -5.36 18.76
N ILE A 204 9.19 -4.65 17.99
CA ILE A 204 9.64 -3.64 17.03
C ILE A 204 10.37 -2.49 17.75
N SER A 205 9.85 -2.01 18.87
CA SER A 205 10.46 -0.92 19.65
C SER A 205 11.85 -1.31 20.15
N LEU A 206 11.98 -2.53 20.69
CA LEU A 206 13.26 -3.07 21.14
C LEU A 206 14.22 -3.31 19.97
N ALA A 207 13.75 -3.93 18.89
CA ALA A 207 14.57 -4.22 17.73
C ALA A 207 15.10 -2.94 17.07
N TYR A 208 14.27 -1.89 16.98
CA TYR A 208 14.70 -0.60 16.44
C TYR A 208 15.78 0.05 17.33
N TYR A 209 15.57 0.07 18.65
CA TYR A 209 16.56 0.57 19.61
C TYR A 209 17.90 -0.18 19.49
N MET A 210 17.87 -1.52 19.44
CA MET A 210 19.08 -2.33 19.30
C MET A 210 19.77 -2.17 17.95
N ALA A 211 19.01 -1.84 16.89
CA ALA A 211 19.54 -1.65 15.55
C ALA A 211 19.88 -0.19 15.23
N ASN A 212 19.78 0.73 16.20
CA ASN A 212 19.88 2.17 15.94
C ASN A 212 21.21 2.55 15.29
N GLU A 213 22.33 1.99 15.75
CA GLU A 213 23.66 2.24 15.17
C GLU A 213 23.77 1.76 13.70
N ILE A 214 23.14 0.61 13.38
CA ILE A 214 23.12 0.06 12.02
C ILE A 214 22.22 0.93 11.12
N LEU A 215 21.15 1.49 11.68
CA LEU A 215 20.18 2.32 10.96
C LEU A 215 20.60 3.79 10.88
N ALA A 216 21.59 4.24 11.65
CA ALA A 216 22.00 5.65 11.72
C ALA A 216 22.29 6.29 10.35
N PRO A 217 23.06 5.67 9.42
CA PRO A 217 23.31 6.27 8.10
C PRO A 217 22.02 6.45 7.27
N VAL A 218 21.08 5.53 7.45
CA VAL A 218 19.77 5.59 6.79
C VAL A 218 18.95 6.74 7.38
N ILE A 219 18.91 6.84 8.72
CA ILE A 219 18.21 7.91 9.44
C ILE A 219 18.77 9.29 9.02
N GLU A 220 20.09 9.46 9.04
CA GLU A 220 20.75 10.73 8.67
C GLU A 220 20.42 11.15 7.23
N SER A 221 20.43 10.22 6.27
CA SER A 221 20.04 10.53 4.88
C SER A 221 18.60 11.05 4.76
N PHE A 222 17.72 10.59 5.63
CA PHE A 222 16.32 11.00 5.65
C PHE A 222 16.09 12.30 6.41
N GLU A 223 16.80 12.52 7.52
CA GLU A 223 16.80 13.78 8.25
C GLU A 223 17.32 14.92 7.36
N PHE A 224 18.41 14.69 6.63
CA PHE A 224 18.93 15.66 5.66
C PHE A 224 17.90 16.02 4.58
N SER A 225 17.12 15.03 4.11
CA SER A 225 16.05 15.26 3.13
C SER A 225 14.84 16.00 3.73
N ALA A 226 14.54 15.77 5.01
CA ALA A 226 13.44 16.39 5.74
C ALA A 226 13.72 17.84 6.11
N ASP A 227 14.96 18.18 6.46
CA ASP A 227 15.40 19.55 6.77
C ASP A 227 15.29 20.48 5.55
N GLN A 228 15.37 19.95 4.33
CA GLN A 228 15.14 20.73 3.11
C GLN A 228 13.67 21.06 2.84
N HIS A 229 12.72 20.43 3.53
CA HIS A 229 11.27 20.54 3.27
C HIS A 229 10.48 21.10 4.46
N ASP A 230 11.12 21.85 5.38
CA ASP A 230 10.48 22.41 6.59
C ASP A 230 9.65 21.37 7.36
N GLY A 231 10.30 20.23 7.70
CA GLY A 231 9.66 19.15 8.43
C GLY A 231 8.96 19.62 9.71
N SER A 232 7.69 19.22 9.90
CA SER A 232 6.94 19.56 11.11
C SER A 232 7.71 19.08 12.36
N GLY A 233 8.00 19.98 13.31
CA GLY A 233 8.76 19.62 14.51
C GLY A 233 8.16 18.48 15.35
N ILE A 234 6.88 18.16 15.17
CA ILE A 234 6.24 16.98 15.77
C ILE A 234 6.80 15.68 15.19
N TRP A 235 7.01 15.61 13.88
CA TRP A 235 7.54 14.40 13.23
C TRP A 235 8.94 14.07 13.74
N ASN A 236 9.81 15.08 13.84
CA ASN A 236 11.17 14.90 14.35
C ASN A 236 11.17 14.42 15.80
N LYS A 237 10.30 14.99 16.67
CA LYS A 237 10.11 14.49 18.04
C LYS A 237 9.64 13.04 18.10
N LEU A 238 8.79 12.63 17.16
CA LEU A 238 8.33 11.24 17.08
C LEU A 238 9.42 10.28 16.61
N ILE A 239 10.32 10.74 15.73
CA ILE A 239 11.52 9.98 15.32
C ILE A 239 12.49 9.85 16.51
N GLU A 240 12.75 10.94 17.23
CA GLU A 240 13.61 10.94 18.43
C GLU A 240 13.07 9.95 19.48
N LEU A 241 11.77 10.00 19.78
CA LEU A 241 11.10 9.09 20.71
C LEU A 241 11.19 7.63 20.24
N GLN A 242 11.11 7.38 18.94
CA GLN A 242 11.35 6.06 18.36
C GLN A 242 12.81 5.60 18.58
N GLY A 243 13.79 6.50 18.40
CA GLY A 243 15.21 6.26 18.63
C GLY A 243 15.55 5.88 20.07
N THR A 244 14.80 6.38 21.06
CA THR A 244 14.97 5.98 22.48
C THR A 244 14.29 4.65 22.84
N GLY A 245 13.80 3.88 21.85
CA GLY A 245 13.08 2.62 22.08
C GLY A 245 11.63 2.78 22.53
N LEU A 246 11.06 3.99 22.45
CA LEU A 246 9.67 4.28 22.82
C LEU A 246 8.75 4.34 21.60
N TYR A 247 9.08 3.59 20.53
CA TYR A 247 8.26 3.51 19.31
C TYR A 247 6.80 3.13 19.57
N ILE A 248 6.52 2.27 20.55
CA ILE A 248 5.15 1.92 20.95
C ILE A 248 4.28 3.13 21.31
N LEU A 249 4.89 4.20 21.86
CA LEU A 249 4.21 5.45 22.20
C LEU A 249 4.13 6.39 20.99
N ALA A 250 5.19 6.43 20.16
CA ALA A 250 5.21 7.24 18.94
C ALA A 250 4.23 6.71 17.86
N PHE A 251 4.03 5.40 17.81
CA PHE A 251 3.34 4.69 16.73
C PHE A 251 1.96 5.26 16.37
N PRO A 252 1.01 5.49 17.31
CA PRO A 252 -0.32 5.96 16.94
C PRO A 252 -0.29 7.32 16.24
N LEU A 253 0.58 8.21 16.71
CA LEU A 253 0.75 9.55 16.14
C LEU A 253 1.47 9.49 14.80
N LYS A 254 2.55 8.70 14.68
CA LYS A 254 3.24 8.50 13.40
C LYS A 254 2.32 7.91 12.35
N ALA A 255 1.56 6.88 12.68
CA ALA A 255 0.61 6.25 11.77
C ALA A 255 -0.48 7.23 11.33
N ALA A 256 -1.03 8.02 12.26
CA ALA A 256 -2.02 9.04 11.94
C ALA A 256 -1.45 10.14 11.03
N GLN A 257 -0.24 10.63 11.33
CA GLN A 257 0.42 11.65 10.52
C GLN A 257 0.74 11.12 9.12
N LEU A 258 1.23 9.88 8.98
CA LEU A 258 1.51 9.26 7.68
C LEU A 258 0.25 9.00 6.85
N LEU A 259 -0.88 8.69 7.49
CA LEU A 259 -2.14 8.42 6.78
C LEU A 259 -2.88 9.69 6.37
N PHE A 260 -2.84 10.71 7.23
CA PHE A 260 -3.76 11.85 7.14
C PHE A 260 -3.06 13.20 7.14
N GLY A 261 -1.76 13.28 7.44
CA GLY A 261 -1.06 14.55 7.59
C GLY A 261 -1.17 15.43 6.34
N LEU A 262 -1.06 14.85 5.14
CA LEU A 262 -1.21 15.58 3.89
C LEU A 262 -2.67 15.93 3.54
N SER A 263 -3.69 15.36 4.17
CA SER A 263 -5.09 15.66 3.80
C SER A 263 -5.49 17.12 4.05
N PHE A 264 -4.71 17.84 4.84
CA PHE A 264 -4.93 19.25 5.17
C PHE A 264 -4.03 20.21 4.37
N ASN A 265 -3.17 19.70 3.48
CA ASN A 265 -2.30 20.53 2.64
C ASN A 265 -3.06 21.08 1.42
N ILE A 266 -4.06 21.94 1.68
CA ILE A 266 -4.92 22.50 0.62
C ILE A 266 -4.12 23.44 -0.30
N PHE A 267 -3.11 24.12 0.23
CA PHE A 267 -2.30 25.08 -0.52
C PHE A 267 -1.34 24.41 -1.51
N GLY A 268 -0.81 23.23 -1.18
CA GLY A 268 0.04 22.47 -2.11
C GLY A 268 -0.66 22.10 -3.42
N ILE A 269 -1.99 21.95 -3.41
CA ILE A 269 -2.77 21.55 -4.60
C ILE A 269 -2.59 22.53 -5.79
N TYR A 270 -2.18 23.77 -5.52
CA TYR A 270 -1.95 24.78 -6.55
C TYR A 270 -0.54 24.75 -7.15
N ASP A 271 0.39 23.98 -6.59
CA ASP A 271 1.73 23.80 -7.17
C ASP A 271 1.70 22.66 -8.19
N HIS A 272 1.82 23.02 -9.47
CA HIS A 272 1.79 22.08 -10.58
C HIS A 272 3.14 21.42 -10.84
N GLN A 273 4.25 21.97 -10.31
CA GLN A 273 5.59 21.42 -10.53
C GLN A 273 5.79 20.11 -9.76
N VAL A 274 5.11 19.95 -8.62
CA VAL A 274 5.18 18.74 -7.78
C VAL A 274 3.82 18.03 -7.70
N PHE A 275 3.10 17.99 -8.84
CA PHE A 275 1.72 17.53 -8.93
C PHE A 275 1.44 16.20 -8.21
N TYR A 276 2.34 15.20 -8.34
CA TYR A 276 2.17 13.92 -7.67
C TYR A 276 2.18 14.06 -6.14
N ASN A 277 3.17 14.76 -5.58
CA ASN A 277 3.27 14.87 -4.12
C ASN A 277 2.14 15.73 -3.55
N ASP A 278 1.83 16.84 -4.21
CA ASP A 278 0.90 17.80 -3.64
C ASP A 278 -0.56 17.53 -3.96
N VAL A 279 -0.87 16.99 -5.15
CA VAL A 279 -2.25 16.68 -5.53
C VAL A 279 -2.55 15.21 -5.27
N VAL A 280 -1.77 14.28 -5.85
CA VAL A 280 -2.08 12.85 -5.76
C VAL A 280 -1.96 12.34 -4.33
N GLN A 281 -0.90 12.67 -3.59
CA GLN A 281 -0.76 12.18 -2.20
C GLN A 281 -1.70 12.88 -1.21
N THR A 282 -1.99 14.17 -1.39
CA THR A 282 -3.00 14.89 -0.59
C THR A 282 -4.38 14.26 -0.76
N LEU A 283 -4.80 14.04 -2.01
CA LEU A 283 -6.09 13.41 -2.30
C LEU A 283 -6.11 11.93 -1.85
N ALA A 284 -5.00 11.20 -1.95
CA ALA A 284 -4.90 9.83 -1.40
C ALA A 284 -5.04 9.80 0.12
N SER A 285 -4.46 10.78 0.82
CA SER A 285 -4.59 10.94 2.27
C SER A 285 -6.02 11.33 2.66
N ALA A 286 -6.64 12.25 1.91
CA ALA A 286 -8.03 12.64 2.10
C ALA A 286 -9.01 11.48 1.84
N ALA A 287 -8.77 10.68 0.80
CA ALA A 287 -9.53 9.47 0.52
C ALA A 287 -9.41 8.46 1.67
N SER A 288 -8.21 8.31 2.24
CA SER A 288 -7.95 7.42 3.37
C SER A 288 -8.67 7.89 4.64
N LEU A 289 -8.64 9.20 4.93
CA LEU A 289 -9.38 9.81 6.03
C LEU A 289 -10.88 9.62 5.86
N GLY A 290 -11.41 9.94 4.67
CA GLY A 290 -12.83 9.80 4.36
C GLY A 290 -13.31 8.35 4.50
N LEU A 291 -12.53 7.37 4.04
CA LEU A 291 -12.85 5.96 4.21
C LEU A 291 -12.83 5.53 5.69
N LEU A 292 -11.85 5.98 6.47
CA LEU A 292 -11.79 5.70 7.90
C LEU A 292 -13.01 6.28 8.64
N LEU A 293 -13.38 7.53 8.35
CA LEU A 293 -14.57 8.16 8.92
C LEU A 293 -15.84 7.40 8.54
N LEU A 294 -16.00 7.00 7.27
CA LEU A 294 -17.12 6.17 6.83
C LEU A 294 -17.17 4.82 7.54
N ILE A 295 -16.01 4.22 7.83
CA ILE A 295 -15.91 3.03 8.65
C ILE A 295 -16.41 3.31 10.06
N PHE A 296 -15.90 4.32 10.77
CA PHE A 296 -16.38 4.63 12.12
C PHE A 296 -17.88 4.94 12.18
N LEU A 297 -18.42 5.66 11.18
CA LEU A 297 -19.82 6.03 11.11
C LEU A 297 -20.76 4.85 10.80
N LYS A 298 -20.32 3.88 9.99
CA LYS A 298 -21.21 2.80 9.48
C LYS A 298 -20.84 1.40 9.97
N LYS A 299 -19.64 1.21 10.49
CA LYS A 299 -18.97 -0.08 10.71
C LYS A 299 -18.08 0.02 11.94
N ASN A 300 -18.60 -0.14 13.15
CA ASN A 300 -17.80 -0.17 14.38
C ASN A 300 -16.52 -1.03 14.18
N PRO A 301 -15.33 -0.43 14.07
CA PRO A 301 -14.13 -1.18 13.74
C PRO A 301 -13.77 -2.06 14.93
N THR A 302 -13.58 -3.36 14.68
CA THR A 302 -13.20 -4.32 15.71
C THR A 302 -11.92 -5.01 15.31
N LEU A 303 -11.08 -5.28 16.30
CA LEU A 303 -9.88 -6.12 16.11
C LEU A 303 -10.26 -7.57 15.75
N GLU A 304 -11.51 -7.97 15.91
CA GLU A 304 -12.02 -9.28 15.48
C GLU A 304 -11.97 -9.46 13.95
N SER A 305 -11.94 -8.37 13.17
CA SER A 305 -11.75 -8.47 11.72
C SER A 305 -10.29 -8.69 11.34
N ASN A 306 -10.04 -9.67 10.47
CA ASN A 306 -8.71 -9.93 9.93
C ASN A 306 -8.18 -8.75 9.11
N ALA A 307 -9.05 -7.99 8.44
CA ALA A 307 -8.64 -6.82 7.67
C ALA A 307 -8.16 -5.69 8.59
N THR A 308 -8.84 -5.45 9.71
CA THR A 308 -8.44 -4.47 10.73
C THR A 308 -7.16 -4.89 11.44
N LEU A 309 -7.00 -6.18 11.75
CA LEU A 309 -5.76 -6.69 12.34
C LEU A 309 -4.59 -6.54 11.36
N ALA A 310 -4.78 -6.94 10.10
CA ALA A 310 -3.77 -6.81 9.05
C ALA A 310 -3.37 -5.35 8.84
N SER A 311 -4.32 -4.41 8.79
CA SER A 311 -3.99 -2.99 8.63
C SER A 311 -3.18 -2.44 9.80
N ILE A 312 -3.47 -2.83 11.04
CA ILE A 312 -2.69 -2.39 12.21
C ILE A 312 -1.27 -2.98 12.20
N ILE A 313 -1.10 -4.27 11.89
CA ILE A 313 0.23 -4.89 11.77
C ILE A 313 1.02 -4.20 10.64
N TYR A 314 0.36 -3.92 9.52
CA TYR A 314 0.99 -3.20 8.41
C TYR A 314 1.45 -1.81 8.84
N LEU A 315 0.57 -1.03 9.49
CA LEU A 315 0.91 0.29 10.01
C LEU A 315 2.07 0.20 11.02
N ALA A 316 2.08 -0.80 11.90
CA ALA A 316 3.13 -0.97 12.90
C ALA A 316 4.51 -1.18 12.27
N ILE A 317 4.59 -1.86 11.12
CA ILE A 317 5.85 -2.07 10.40
C ILE A 317 6.20 -0.84 9.56
N PHE A 318 5.26 -0.34 8.76
CA PHE A 318 5.57 0.72 7.78
C PHE A 318 5.78 2.09 8.43
N SER A 319 5.19 2.34 9.61
CA SER A 319 5.43 3.59 10.35
C SER A 319 6.78 3.66 11.05
N LEU A 320 7.59 2.58 10.99
CA LEU A 320 8.99 2.61 11.42
C LEU A 320 9.85 3.49 10.53
N SER A 321 9.48 3.59 9.25
CA SER A 321 10.24 4.38 8.30
C SER A 321 10.25 5.86 8.74
N PRO A 322 11.40 6.55 8.66
CA PRO A 322 11.45 8.00 8.83
C PRO A 322 10.83 8.75 7.64
N ILE A 323 10.57 8.04 6.52
CA ILE A 323 10.00 8.62 5.30
C ILE A 323 8.54 9.02 5.50
N PHE A 324 8.25 10.29 5.23
CA PHE A 324 6.90 10.84 5.24
C PHE A 324 6.24 10.75 3.85
N THR A 325 5.61 9.61 3.53
CA THR A 325 4.95 9.43 2.22
C THR A 325 3.72 8.52 2.31
N PRO A 326 2.49 9.07 2.29
CA PRO A 326 1.23 8.32 2.42
C PRO A 326 1.05 7.15 1.44
N ARG A 327 1.62 7.22 0.23
CA ARG A 327 1.48 6.14 -0.78
C ARG A 327 1.97 4.78 -0.29
N TYR A 328 2.93 4.76 0.63
CA TYR A 328 3.46 3.53 1.22
C TYR A 328 2.44 2.80 2.09
N LEU A 329 1.37 3.48 2.49
CA LEU A 329 0.26 2.91 3.26
C LEU A 329 -0.91 2.49 2.36
N TYR A 330 -0.75 2.45 1.04
CA TYR A 330 -1.80 2.02 0.11
C TYR A 330 -2.42 0.65 0.46
N PRO A 331 -1.67 -0.38 0.91
CA PRO A 331 -2.27 -1.62 1.42
C PRO A 331 -3.26 -1.45 2.58
N VAL A 332 -3.03 -0.47 3.47
CA VAL A 332 -3.96 -0.13 4.57
C VAL A 332 -5.30 0.33 4.00
N TYR A 333 -5.26 1.20 2.98
CA TYR A 333 -6.46 1.65 2.28
C TYR A 333 -7.25 0.47 1.69
N ILE A 334 -6.56 -0.48 1.05
CA ILE A 334 -7.20 -1.68 0.49
C ILE A 334 -7.83 -2.55 1.59
N TYR A 335 -7.13 -2.78 2.71
CA TYR A 335 -7.71 -3.50 3.84
C TYR A 335 -8.94 -2.81 4.43
N TRP A 336 -8.94 -1.48 4.51
CA TRP A 336 -10.11 -0.71 4.94
C TRP A 336 -11.26 -0.80 3.93
N ALA A 337 -10.97 -0.77 2.63
CA ALA A 337 -11.98 -0.96 1.59
C ALA A 337 -12.64 -2.35 1.70
N ILE A 338 -11.82 -3.39 1.94
CA ILE A 338 -12.29 -4.74 2.23
C ILE A 338 -13.19 -4.75 3.46
N PHE A 339 -12.75 -4.17 4.58
CA PHE A 339 -13.50 -4.12 5.83
C PHE A 339 -14.86 -3.44 5.64
N TYR A 340 -14.90 -2.30 4.94
CA TYR A 340 -16.12 -1.56 4.68
C TYR A 340 -17.10 -2.33 3.76
N CYS A 341 -16.57 -3.11 2.81
CA CYS A 341 -17.36 -3.94 1.91
C CYS A 341 -17.90 -5.21 2.56
N GLN A 342 -17.27 -5.71 3.63
CA GLN A 342 -17.77 -6.86 4.38
C GLN A 342 -19.15 -6.55 4.99
N LYS A 343 -20.10 -7.49 4.81
CA LYS A 343 -21.38 -7.41 5.52
C LYS A 343 -21.10 -7.54 7.01
N GLN A 344 -21.72 -6.68 7.82
CA GLN A 344 -21.66 -6.85 9.27
C GLN A 344 -22.35 -8.17 9.59
N TYR A 345 -21.63 -9.07 10.26
CA TYR A 345 -22.26 -10.21 10.91
C TYR A 345 -23.03 -9.63 12.10
N ASN A 346 -24.34 -9.43 11.96
CA ASN A 346 -25.16 -8.94 13.05
C ASN A 346 -25.02 -9.92 14.22
N LYS A 347 -24.33 -9.53 15.30
CA LYS A 347 -24.21 -10.34 16.54
C LYS A 347 -25.59 -10.72 17.12
N ASN A 348 -26.66 -10.03 16.72
CA ASN A 348 -28.04 -10.31 17.14
C ASN A 348 -28.63 -11.62 16.59
N THR A 349 -28.05 -12.26 15.57
CA THR A 349 -28.53 -13.58 15.11
C THR A 349 -27.99 -14.77 15.92
N LYS A 350 -27.14 -14.53 16.94
CA LYS A 350 -26.71 -15.58 17.88
C LYS A 350 -27.68 -15.83 19.05
N LYS A 351 -28.78 -15.06 19.17
CA LYS A 351 -29.79 -15.28 20.24
C LYS A 351 -30.95 -16.20 19.86
N SER A 352 -30.99 -16.79 18.65
CA SER A 352 -32.09 -17.68 18.23
C SER A 352 -31.70 -19.16 18.05
N TYR A 353 -30.51 -19.56 18.50
CA TYR A 353 -30.06 -20.95 18.45
C TYR A 353 -29.28 -21.32 19.70
N ASN A 354 -29.91 -21.15 20.87
CA ASN A 354 -29.62 -21.92 22.07
C ASN A 354 -30.95 -22.38 22.64
#